data_AF-A0A842UFN0-F1
#
_entry.id   AF-A0A842UFN0-F1
#
_cell.length_a   1.000
_cell.length_b   1.000
_cell.length_c   1.000
_cell.angle_alpha   90.00
_cell.angle_beta   90.00
_cell.angle_gamma   90.00
#
_symmetry.space_group_name_H-M   'P 1'
#
loop_
_entity.id
_entity.type
_entity.pdbx_description
1 polymer ?
#
loop_
_entity_poly.entity_id
_entity_poly.type
_entity_poly.pdbx_seq_one_letter_code
_entity_poly.pdbx_strand_id
1 'polypeptide(L)'
;MAQREFDKQLAATLWERIQLSTSNHRLYPKQQQGGVLFVGYADFTVSLDGIPLLCLPGNSIKLMGDQLHFDPKAEKARDGSPRWFPLWFPVSGEVRAVLTEKLKVEERIVEMCHDAVAQVNQAAAYNS
;
A
#
# COMPACT_ATOMS: atom_id res chain seq x y z
N MET A 1 8.65 -19.00 17.37
CA MET A 1 8.95 -19.29 15.95
C MET A 1 10.30 -18.65 15.64
N ALA A 2 11.26 -19.38 15.07
CA ALA A 2 12.55 -18.82 14.70
C ALA A 2 12.35 -17.73 13.63
N GLN A 3 13.01 -16.58 13.78
CA GLN A 3 12.96 -15.50 12.80
C GLN A 3 13.75 -15.94 11.56
N ARG A 4 13.04 -16.25 10.47
CA ARG A 4 13.65 -16.57 9.18
C ARG A 4 14.29 -15.29 8.62
N GLU A 5 15.54 -15.39 8.19
CA GLU A 5 16.22 -14.29 7.48
C GLU A 5 15.57 -14.00 6.12
N PHE A 6 15.69 -12.76 5.66
CA PHE A 6 15.13 -12.33 4.37
C PHE A 6 15.83 -13.05 3.20
N ASP A 7 15.05 -13.73 2.37
CA ASP A 7 15.53 -14.52 1.24
C ASP A 7 15.52 -13.71 -0.06
N LYS A 8 16.72 -13.23 -0.44
CA LYS A 8 16.89 -12.40 -1.64
C LYS A 8 16.57 -13.15 -2.93
N GLN A 9 16.84 -14.46 -2.98
CA GLN A 9 16.59 -15.26 -4.19
C GLN A 9 15.10 -15.48 -4.38
N LEU A 10 14.37 -15.75 -3.29
CA LEU A 10 12.92 -15.79 -3.31
C LEU A 10 12.33 -14.45 -3.73
N ALA A 11 12.79 -13.33 -3.14
CA ALA A 11 12.32 -11.99 -3.51
C ALA A 11 12.52 -11.68 -5.01
N ALA A 12 13.68 -12.03 -5.57
CA ALA A 12 13.95 -11.87 -7.00
C ALA A 12 13.03 -12.73 -7.87
N THR A 13 12.83 -14.00 -7.50
CA THR A 13 11.92 -14.92 -8.21
C THR A 13 10.47 -14.40 -8.19
N LEU A 14 10.01 -13.92 -7.03
CA LEU A 14 8.68 -13.33 -6.87
C LEU A 14 8.55 -12.06 -7.71
N TRP A 15 9.59 -11.21 -7.77
CA TRP A 15 9.59 -9.99 -8.56
C TRP A 15 9.38 -10.23 -10.06
N GLU A 16 10.00 -11.28 -10.60
CA GLU A 16 9.89 -11.64 -12.02
C GLU A 16 8.49 -12.15 -12.38
N ARG A 17 7.88 -12.93 -11.48
CA ARG A 17 6.66 -13.67 -11.78
C ARG A 17 5.37 -12.98 -11.33
N ILE A 18 5.44 -12.17 -10.26
CA ILE A 18 4.29 -11.43 -9.77
C ILE A 18 4.10 -10.16 -10.61
N GLN A 19 2.89 -9.99 -11.13
CA GLN A 19 2.41 -8.72 -11.65
C GLN A 19 1.40 -8.13 -10.68
N LEU A 20 1.50 -6.81 -10.48
CA LEU A 20 0.56 -6.05 -9.67
C LEU A 20 -0.06 -4.98 -10.56
N SER A 21 -1.38 -4.96 -10.62
CA SER A 21 -2.14 -3.86 -11.19
C SER A 21 -3.05 -3.24 -10.16
N THR A 22 -3.40 -1.98 -10.37
CA THR A 22 -4.27 -1.23 -9.46
C THR A 22 -5.49 -0.69 -10.19
N SER A 23 -6.58 -0.54 -9.46
CA SER A 23 -7.84 0.00 -9.97
C SER A 23 -8.65 0.66 -8.85
N ASN A 24 -9.78 1.28 -9.21
CA ASN A 24 -10.70 1.92 -8.26
C ASN A 24 -10.01 2.92 -7.33
N HIS A 25 -9.07 3.70 -7.88
CA HIS A 25 -8.31 4.73 -7.20
C HIS A 25 -9.22 5.80 -6.59
N ARG A 26 -9.04 6.07 -5.29
CA ARG A 26 -9.77 7.10 -4.54
C ARG A 26 -8.80 7.98 -3.80
N LEU A 27 -8.58 9.18 -4.33
CA LEU A 27 -7.74 10.19 -3.72
C LEU A 27 -8.44 10.79 -2.48
N TYR A 28 -7.76 10.77 -1.35
CA TYR A 28 -8.25 11.32 -0.08
C TYR A 28 -7.08 11.79 0.79
N PRO A 29 -6.38 12.87 0.40
CA PRO A 29 -5.20 13.33 1.11
C PRO A 29 -5.53 13.82 2.52
N LYS A 30 -4.82 13.31 3.52
CA LYS A 30 -4.94 13.76 4.90
C LYS A 30 -3.63 13.61 5.66
N GLN A 31 -3.11 14.71 6.19
CA GLN A 31 -1.98 14.67 7.09
C GLN A 31 -2.36 13.96 8.40
N GLN A 32 -1.60 12.94 8.78
CA GLN A 32 -1.73 12.20 10.02
C GLN A 32 -0.56 12.52 10.96
N GLN A 33 -0.69 12.14 12.23
CA GLN A 33 0.37 12.30 13.21
C GLN A 33 1.64 11.52 12.80
N GLY A 34 2.80 12.00 13.23
CA GLY A 34 4.08 11.34 12.96
C GLY A 34 4.61 11.52 11.53
N GLY A 35 4.16 12.54 10.81
CA GLY A 35 4.66 12.86 9.45
C GLY A 35 4.13 11.93 8.36
N VAL A 36 3.07 11.16 8.65
CA VAL A 36 2.43 10.29 7.66
C VAL A 36 1.41 11.09 6.87
N LEU A 37 1.50 11.04 5.54
CA LEU A 37 0.46 11.53 4.64
C LEU A 37 -0.37 10.35 4.17
N PHE A 38 -1.63 10.29 4.60
CA PHE A 38 -2.59 9.37 4.01
C PHE A 38 -2.97 9.89 2.62
N VAL A 39 -2.76 9.10 1.57
CA VAL A 39 -2.98 9.52 0.18
C VAL A 39 -4.38 9.16 -0.28
N GLY A 40 -4.85 7.95 0.02
CA GLY A 40 -6.12 7.46 -0.49
C GLY A 40 -6.22 5.94 -0.45
N TYR A 41 -7.08 5.40 -1.31
CA TYR A 41 -7.31 3.96 -1.44
C TYR A 41 -7.14 3.50 -2.89
N ALA A 42 -6.75 2.25 -3.08
CA ALA A 42 -6.79 1.55 -4.36
C ALA A 42 -7.05 0.06 -4.16
N ASP A 43 -7.66 -0.57 -5.16
CA ASP A 43 -7.81 -2.01 -5.24
C ASP A 43 -6.58 -2.60 -5.93
N PHE A 44 -6.08 -3.73 -5.43
CA PHE A 44 -4.93 -4.41 -6.02
C PHE A 44 -5.36 -5.72 -6.67
N THR A 45 -4.86 -5.99 -7.86
CA THR A 45 -4.94 -7.32 -8.48
C THR A 45 -3.54 -7.89 -8.58
N VAL A 46 -3.31 -9.00 -7.88
CA VAL A 46 -2.06 -9.76 -7.94
C VAL A 46 -2.24 -10.89 -8.95
N SER A 47 -1.38 -10.92 -9.95
CA SER A 47 -1.32 -11.97 -10.96
C SER A 47 0.02 -12.71 -10.88
N LEU A 48 0.01 -13.98 -11.30
CA LEU A 48 1.22 -14.78 -11.46
C LEU A 48 1.30 -15.20 -12.93
N ASP A 49 2.38 -14.81 -13.61
CA ASP A 49 2.61 -15.09 -15.02
C ASP A 49 1.39 -14.70 -15.91
N GLY A 50 0.77 -13.57 -15.59
CA GLY A 50 -0.41 -13.04 -16.30
C GLY A 50 -1.76 -13.64 -15.87
N ILE A 51 -1.79 -14.63 -14.99
CA ILE A 51 -3.03 -15.23 -14.48
C ILE A 51 -3.45 -14.48 -13.21
N PRO A 52 -4.64 -13.83 -13.17
CA PRO A 52 -5.13 -13.17 -11.97
C PRO A 52 -5.39 -14.18 -10.86
N LEU A 53 -4.72 -14.01 -9.72
CA LEU A 53 -4.86 -14.92 -8.57
C LEU A 53 -5.72 -14.32 -7.47
N LEU A 54 -5.54 -13.03 -7.20
CA LEU A 54 -6.10 -12.41 -6.00
C LEU A 54 -6.47 -10.96 -6.27
N CYS A 55 -7.70 -10.60 -5.93
CA CYS A 55 -8.18 -9.22 -5.88
C CYS A 55 -8.30 -8.78 -4.42
N LEU A 56 -7.66 -7.67 -4.09
CA LEU A 56 -7.52 -7.14 -2.74
C LEU A 56 -8.11 -5.73 -2.71
N PRO A 57 -9.40 -5.57 -2.36
CA PRO A 57 -10.05 -4.28 -2.43
C PRO A 57 -9.72 -3.38 -1.23
N GLY A 58 -9.65 -2.06 -1.48
CA GLY A 58 -9.62 -1.02 -0.46
C GLY A 58 -8.31 -0.91 0.32
N ASN A 59 -7.17 -1.13 -0.33
CA ASN A 59 -5.88 -0.95 0.32
C ASN A 59 -5.57 0.53 0.47
N SER A 60 -5.12 0.90 1.66
CA SER A 60 -4.71 2.25 1.97
C SER A 60 -3.34 2.55 1.35
N ILE A 61 -3.19 3.69 0.70
CA ILE A 61 -1.92 4.22 0.20
C ILE A 61 -1.48 5.36 1.11
N LYS A 62 -0.21 5.33 1.51
CA LYS A 62 0.38 6.30 2.44
C LYS A 62 1.78 6.69 1.98
N LEU A 63 2.16 7.92 2.31
CA LEU A 63 3.53 8.39 2.26
C LEU A 63 4.05 8.57 3.68
N MET A 64 5.23 8.03 3.96
CA MET A 64 5.96 8.23 5.20
C MET A 64 7.28 8.91 4.84
N GLY A 65 7.31 10.25 4.90
CA GLY A 65 8.31 11.02 4.15
C GLY A 65 8.14 10.77 2.64
N ASP A 66 9.23 10.45 1.96
CA ASP A 66 9.23 10.15 0.52
C ASP A 66 8.99 8.65 0.21
N GLN A 67 8.75 7.82 1.23
CA GLN A 67 8.54 6.39 1.04
C GLN A 67 7.07 6.07 0.86
N LEU A 68 6.77 5.32 -0.20
CA LEU A 68 5.45 4.76 -0.45
C LEU A 68 5.21 3.52 0.40
N HIS A 69 4.09 3.54 1.12
CA HIS A 69 3.60 2.43 1.91
C HIS A 69 2.16 2.11 1.51
N PHE A 70 1.79 0.84 1.69
CA PHE A 70 0.40 0.43 1.68
C PHE A 70 0.06 -0.33 2.95
N ASP A 71 -1.19 -0.19 3.38
CA ASP A 71 -1.75 -1.01 4.45
C ASP A 71 -2.97 -1.77 3.92
N PRO A 72 -3.06 -3.09 4.16
CA PRO A 72 -4.25 -3.86 3.88
C PRO A 72 -5.50 -3.25 4.50
N LYS A 73 -6.64 -3.41 3.84
CA LYS A 73 -7.94 -3.08 4.42
C LYS A 73 -8.09 -3.78 5.77
N ALA A 74 -8.49 -3.03 6.80
CA ALA A 74 -8.66 -3.55 8.15
C ALA A 74 -10.12 -3.46 8.60
N GLU A 75 -10.53 -4.40 9.46
CA GLU A 75 -11.83 -4.41 10.12
C GLU A 75 -11.67 -4.30 11.64
N LYS A 76 -12.61 -3.59 12.28
CA LYS A 76 -12.67 -3.51 13.73
C LYS A 76 -13.15 -4.85 14.30
N ALA A 77 -12.53 -5.28 15.38
CA ALA A 77 -12.96 -6.45 16.14
C ALA A 77 -14.46 -6.36 16.50
N ARG A 78 -15.20 -7.45 16.29
CA ARG A 78 -16.64 -7.53 16.59
C ARG A 78 -16.94 -7.77 18.07
N ASP A 79 -15.90 -7.86 18.90
CA ASP A 79 -15.98 -8.13 20.34
C ASP A 79 -16.07 -6.85 21.19
N GLY A 80 -16.25 -5.68 20.57
CA GLY A 80 -16.29 -4.38 21.24
C GLY A 80 -14.91 -3.84 21.63
N SER A 81 -13.81 -4.57 21.38
CA SER A 81 -12.46 -4.08 21.64
C SER A 81 -12.03 -3.01 20.63
N PRO A 82 -11.02 -2.17 20.95
CA PRO A 82 -10.47 -1.17 20.03
C PRO A 82 -9.54 -1.79 18.97
N ARG A 83 -9.45 -3.12 18.88
CA ARG A 83 -8.52 -3.81 17.99
C ARG A 83 -9.01 -3.75 16.55
N TRP A 84 -8.06 -3.62 15.63
CA TRP A 84 -8.26 -3.69 14.20
C TRP A 84 -7.44 -4.84 13.63
N PHE A 85 -8.02 -5.59 12.71
CA PHE A 85 -7.38 -6.73 12.07
C PHE A 85 -7.32 -6.50 10.57
N PRO A 86 -6.14 -6.67 9.94
CA PRO A 86 -6.05 -6.64 8.50
C PRO A 86 -6.81 -7.84 7.91
N LEU A 87 -7.59 -7.61 6.87
CA LEU A 87 -8.34 -8.66 6.17
C LEU A 87 -7.43 -9.61 5.40
N TRP A 88 -6.24 -9.14 5.05
CA TRP A 88 -5.20 -9.91 4.41
C TRP A 88 -3.84 -9.34 4.82
N PHE A 89 -2.78 -10.14 4.79
CA PHE A 89 -1.43 -9.64 5.02
C PHE A 89 -0.42 -10.51 4.25
N PRO A 90 0.68 -9.93 3.74
CA PRO A 90 1.78 -10.71 3.21
C PRO A 90 2.37 -11.61 4.31
N VAL A 91 2.42 -12.92 4.08
CA VAL A 91 2.94 -13.90 5.06
C VAL A 91 4.46 -13.84 5.21
N SER A 92 5.16 -13.16 4.31
CA SER A 92 6.62 -13.04 4.33
C SER A 92 7.09 -11.62 3.99
N GLY A 93 8.31 -11.29 4.42
CA GLY A 93 8.93 -10.00 4.13
C GLY A 93 9.22 -9.81 2.65
N GLU A 94 9.54 -10.88 1.93
CA GLU A 94 9.82 -10.89 0.49
C GLU A 94 8.57 -10.50 -0.31
N VAL A 95 7.41 -11.10 0.01
CA VAL A 95 6.14 -10.75 -0.65
C VAL A 95 5.79 -9.29 -0.39
N ARG A 96 5.94 -8.83 0.86
CA ARG A 96 5.69 -7.42 1.20
C ARG A 96 6.60 -6.49 0.40
N ALA A 97 7.90 -6.77 0.35
CA ALA A 97 8.87 -5.98 -0.39
C ALA A 97 8.52 -5.92 -1.89
N VAL A 98 8.26 -7.06 -2.52
CA VAL A 98 7.88 -7.12 -3.94
C VAL A 98 6.62 -6.31 -4.23
N LEU A 99 5.56 -6.47 -3.42
CA LEU A 99 4.32 -5.70 -3.61
C LEU A 99 4.56 -4.19 -3.45
N THR A 100 5.32 -3.77 -2.44
CA THR A 100 5.67 -2.36 -2.23
C THR A 100 6.46 -1.79 -3.40
N GLU A 101 7.49 -2.49 -3.88
CA GLU A 101 8.31 -2.02 -5.00
C GLU A 101 7.53 -1.99 -6.32
N LYS A 102 6.61 -2.95 -6.54
CA LYS A 102 5.73 -2.92 -7.72
C LYS A 102 4.76 -1.74 -7.70
N LEU A 103 4.28 -1.33 -6.52
CA LEU A 103 3.42 -0.14 -6.39
C LEU A 103 4.16 1.16 -6.71
N LYS A 104 5.43 1.27 -6.34
CA LYS A 104 6.25 2.48 -6.57
C LYS A 104 6.42 2.83 -8.05
N VAL A 105 6.24 1.86 -8.93
CA VAL A 105 6.34 2.04 -10.38
C VAL A 105 4.97 2.04 -11.06
N GLU A 106 3.88 1.95 -10.30
CA GLU A 106 2.52 2.00 -10.85
C GLU A 106 2.12 3.46 -11.08
N GLU A 107 1.89 3.82 -12.34
CA GLU A 107 1.71 5.21 -12.79
C GLU A 107 0.58 5.93 -12.05
N ARG A 108 -0.58 5.29 -11.89
CA ARG A 108 -1.74 5.90 -11.24
C ARG A 108 -1.50 6.13 -9.74
N ILE A 109 -0.82 5.22 -9.07
CA ILE A 109 -0.43 5.37 -7.67
C ILE A 109 0.59 6.52 -7.50
N VAL A 110 1.54 6.64 -8.43
CA VAL A 110 2.51 7.74 -8.43
C VAL A 110 1.81 9.08 -8.65
N GLU A 111 0.92 9.17 -9.64
CA GLU A 111 0.07 10.35 -9.88
C GLU A 111 -0.73 10.73 -8.63
N MET A 112 -1.41 9.77 -8.01
CA MET A 112 -2.17 9.99 -6.77
C MET A 112 -1.30 10.56 -5.64
N CYS A 113 -0.07 10.07 -5.49
CA CYS A 113 0.86 10.57 -4.49
C CYS A 113 1.25 12.02 -4.76
N HIS A 114 1.56 12.38 -6.01
CA HIS A 114 1.85 13.75 -6.39
C HIS A 114 0.67 14.70 -6.13
N ASP A 115 -0.55 14.30 -6.52
CA ASP A 115 -1.76 15.08 -6.30
C ASP A 115 -2.05 15.27 -4.81
N ALA A 116 -1.85 14.23 -4.00
CA ALA A 116 -2.04 14.30 -2.55
C ALA A 116 -1.09 15.29 -1.89
N VAL A 117 0.19 15.27 -2.26
CA VAL A 117 1.19 16.21 -1.75
C VAL A 117 0.83 17.65 -2.16
N ALA A 118 0.42 17.85 -3.42
CA ALA A 118 0.00 19.17 -3.90
C ALA A 118 -1.20 19.73 -3.11
N GLN A 119 -2.23 18.92 -2.87
CA GLN A 119 -3.43 19.36 -2.13
C GLN A 119 -3.12 19.75 -0.68
N VAL A 120 -2.29 18.96 0.03
CA VAL A 120 -1.93 19.28 1.41
C VAL A 120 -1.04 20.53 1.49
N ASN A 121 -0.11 20.71 0.55
CA ASN A 121 0.74 21.90 0.50
C ASN A 121 -0.06 23.18 0.19
N GLN A 122 -1.02 23.11 -0.73
CA GLN A 122 -1.92 24.23 -1.02
C GLN A 122 -2.77 24.59 0.20
N ALA A 123 -3.33 23.58 0.89
CA ALA A 123 -4.09 23.80 2.11
C ALA A 123 -3.22 24.42 3.23
N ALA A 124 -1.96 24.03 3.35
CA ALA A 124 -1.04 24.63 4.31
C ALA A 124 -0.74 26.10 3.98
N ALA A 125 -0.47 26.42 2.71
CA ALA A 125 -0.17 27.79 2.27
C ALA A 125 -1.36 28.75 2.38
N TYR A 126 -2.60 28.26 2.28
CA TYR A 126 -3.79 29.09 2.47
C TYR A 126 -4.08 29.39 3.95
N ASN A 127 -3.63 28.52 4.87
CA ASN A 127 -3.86 28.65 6.30
C ASN A 127 -2.70 29.33 7.06
N SER A 128 -1.65 29.74 6.35
CA SER A 128 -0.48 30.49 6.85
C SER A 128 -0.58 31.96 6.51
#